data_AF-A0A3P8THV2-F1
#
_entry.id   AF-A0A3P8THV2-F1
#
_cell.length_a   1.000
_cell.length_b   1.000
_cell.length_c   1.000
_cell.angle_alpha   90.00
_cell.angle_beta   90.00
_cell.angle_gamma   90.00
#
_symmetry.space_group_name_H-M   'P 1'
#
loop_
_entity.id
_entity.type
_entity.pdbx_description
1 polymer ?
#
loop_
_entity_poly.entity_id
_entity_poly.type
_entity_poly.pdbx_seq_one_letter_code
_entity_poly.pdbx_strand_id
1 'polypeptide(L)'
;SSSKITFLQQTCPAPVEPPKWFGPTGPICEDFPEEEDLILTRKLAKTLQSYDIYESKQELKHRYDADFSHVTNVPEVVKAKVGGKVLPFGSYHLGVDSKGADIDALCVGPGFLDRKDFFTSFFEKLKAQEEVKDIRAIEQTYVPVIKLTYEGIEMDLVFGRLAQRSVPEKLNLLDDRYVLGLDKRCIRSLNGYRVTEEILQHVPNVHNFRIALRVIKLWAKQRNIYSNLLGFLGGVSWAILVARICQMYPNATPATLVIKFFKVYSTWVWPFPVHLHRVKNRLDPNMWNPNVNPSDRCHQMAIITPAYPQQNTSVNVSRSTLAVLTKEIKRGHAIAQKIQQKEANWSKLFEKQDFFDKYQLQGFLSCLTLVLSCGSKLTRFKV
;
A
#
# COMPACT_ATOMS: atom_id res chain seq x y z
N SER A 1 -52.43 -57.15 -17.42
CA SER A 1 -52.44 -55.91 -16.62
C SER A 1 -51.21 -55.91 -15.72
N SER A 2 -50.25 -55.01 -15.97
CA SER A 2 -49.19 -54.70 -15.00
C SER A 2 -48.62 -53.32 -15.35
N SER A 3 -49.10 -52.32 -14.63
CA SER A 3 -48.68 -50.93 -14.73
C SER A 3 -47.30 -50.77 -14.07
N LYS A 4 -46.27 -50.41 -14.84
CA LYS A 4 -44.95 -50.08 -14.31
C LYS A 4 -44.97 -48.69 -13.67
N ILE A 5 -44.82 -48.65 -12.35
CA ILE A 5 -44.61 -47.44 -11.56
C ILE A 5 -43.20 -46.91 -11.84
N THR A 6 -43.11 -45.69 -12.37
CA THR A 6 -41.84 -44.98 -12.58
C THR A 6 -41.50 -44.18 -11.32
N PHE A 7 -40.42 -44.55 -10.63
CA PHE A 7 -39.89 -43.76 -9.52
C PHE A 7 -39.21 -42.50 -10.07
N LEU A 8 -39.76 -41.33 -9.78
CA LEU A 8 -39.09 -40.05 -9.98
C LEU A 8 -37.94 -39.94 -8.97
N GLN A 9 -36.69 -40.05 -9.46
CA GLN A 9 -35.52 -39.63 -8.70
C GLN A 9 -35.58 -38.10 -8.54
N GLN A 10 -35.85 -37.64 -7.32
CA GLN A 10 -35.56 -36.26 -6.92
C GLN A 10 -34.05 -36.03 -7.05
N THR A 11 -33.65 -35.23 -8.02
CA THR A 11 -32.28 -34.72 -8.12
C THR A 11 -32.03 -33.77 -6.96
N CYS A 12 -31.09 -34.11 -6.08
CA CYS A 12 -30.57 -33.16 -5.08
C CYS A 12 -30.06 -31.90 -5.80
N PRO A 13 -30.40 -30.69 -5.33
CA PRO A 13 -29.83 -29.48 -5.89
C PRO A 13 -28.30 -29.51 -5.75
N ALA A 14 -27.60 -29.11 -6.81
CA ALA A 14 -26.15 -28.96 -6.81
C ALA A 14 -25.72 -28.12 -5.58
N PRO A 15 -24.55 -28.40 -4.97
CA PRO A 15 -24.06 -27.58 -3.87
C PRO A 15 -23.97 -26.13 -4.36
N VAL A 16 -24.74 -25.24 -3.73
CA VAL A 16 -24.66 -23.81 -3.97
C VAL A 16 -23.25 -23.40 -3.55
N GLU A 17 -22.40 -23.02 -4.51
CA GLU A 17 -21.08 -22.48 -4.19
C GLU A 17 -21.28 -21.29 -3.23
N PRO A 18 -20.58 -21.25 -2.09
CA PRO A 18 -20.72 -20.14 -1.17
C PRO A 18 -20.40 -18.84 -1.90
N PRO A 19 -21.17 -17.77 -1.69
CA PRO A 19 -21.00 -16.52 -2.43
C PRO A 19 -19.55 -16.03 -2.32
N LYS A 20 -18.96 -15.72 -3.48
CA LYS A 20 -17.55 -15.33 -3.58
C LYS A 20 -17.39 -13.88 -3.12
N TRP A 21 -17.22 -13.70 -1.81
CA TRP A 21 -16.93 -12.40 -1.23
C TRP A 21 -15.47 -12.01 -1.47
N PHE A 22 -15.21 -10.72 -1.68
CA PHE A 22 -13.84 -10.20 -1.85
C PHE A 22 -13.02 -10.24 -0.55
N GLY A 23 -13.65 -10.43 0.61
CA GLY A 23 -13.02 -10.37 1.93
C GLY A 23 -13.18 -11.64 2.78
N PRO A 24 -12.54 -11.70 3.97
CA PRO A 24 -12.69 -12.82 4.91
C PRO A 24 -14.09 -12.96 5.52
N THR A 25 -14.94 -11.95 5.36
CA THR A 25 -16.35 -11.93 5.78
C THR A 25 -17.19 -11.39 4.62
N GLY A 26 -18.49 -11.69 4.63
CA GLY A 26 -19.45 -11.03 3.73
C GLY A 26 -19.51 -9.51 3.93
N PRO A 27 -20.11 -8.79 2.97
CA PRO A 27 -20.31 -7.35 3.04
C PRO A 27 -21.26 -7.00 4.20
N ILE A 28 -21.11 -5.79 4.74
CA ILE A 28 -22.01 -5.25 5.76
C ILE A 28 -23.28 -4.69 5.11
N CYS A 29 -23.16 -4.15 3.89
CA CYS A 29 -24.26 -3.57 3.13
C CYS A 29 -23.90 -3.60 1.64
N GLU A 30 -24.84 -4.07 0.83
CA GLU A 30 -24.70 -4.18 -0.64
C GLU A 30 -25.59 -3.17 -1.37
N ASP A 31 -26.20 -2.23 -0.63
CA ASP A 31 -27.10 -1.25 -1.20
C ASP A 31 -26.36 -0.37 -2.22
N PHE A 32 -27.05 -0.06 -3.32
CA PHE A 32 -26.54 0.86 -4.31
C PHE A 32 -26.67 2.31 -3.82
N PRO A 33 -25.83 3.23 -4.33
CA PRO A 33 -25.88 4.63 -3.94
C PRO A 33 -27.22 5.29 -4.20
N GLU A 34 -27.68 6.10 -3.25
CA GLU A 34 -28.79 7.02 -3.47
C GLU A 34 -28.31 8.36 -4.05
N GLU A 35 -29.24 9.21 -4.51
CA GLU A 35 -28.87 10.51 -5.09
C GLU A 35 -28.09 11.38 -4.09
N GLU A 36 -28.39 11.28 -2.79
CA GLU A 36 -27.64 12.01 -1.77
C GLU A 36 -26.16 11.59 -1.68
N ASP A 37 -25.86 10.30 -1.83
CA ASP A 37 -24.48 9.77 -1.88
C ASP A 37 -23.73 10.29 -3.12
N LEU A 38 -24.42 10.36 -4.26
CA LEU A 38 -23.87 10.90 -5.51
C LEU A 38 -23.57 12.40 -5.37
N ILE A 39 -24.47 13.16 -4.75
CA ILE A 39 -24.26 14.59 -4.45
C ILE A 39 -23.05 14.77 -3.53
N LEU A 40 -22.93 13.97 -2.46
CA LEU A 40 -21.78 14.02 -1.55
C LEU A 40 -20.47 13.71 -2.27
N THR A 41 -20.48 12.73 -3.18
CA THR A 41 -19.32 12.37 -4.02
C THR A 41 -18.93 13.50 -4.97
N ARG A 42 -19.90 14.15 -5.63
CA ARG A 42 -19.62 15.32 -6.48
C ARG A 42 -19.01 16.47 -5.67
N LYS A 43 -19.53 16.74 -4.47
CA LYS A 43 -18.97 17.75 -3.55
C LYS A 43 -17.54 17.40 -3.13
N LEU A 44 -17.28 16.14 -2.79
CA LEU A 44 -15.94 15.64 -2.45
C LEU A 44 -14.98 15.86 -3.62
N ALA A 45 -15.35 15.44 -4.83
CA ALA A 45 -14.52 15.61 -6.02
C ALA A 45 -14.16 17.09 -6.28
N LYS A 46 -15.13 18.01 -6.16
CA LYS A 46 -14.88 19.45 -6.25
C LYS A 46 -13.92 19.95 -5.18
N THR A 47 -14.05 19.50 -3.93
CA THR A 47 -13.10 19.85 -2.87
C THR A 47 -11.70 19.34 -3.19
N LEU A 48 -11.54 18.12 -3.70
CA LEU A 48 -10.23 17.56 -4.00
C LEU A 48 -9.47 18.32 -5.11
N GLN A 49 -10.18 18.98 -6.03
CA GLN A 49 -9.56 19.82 -7.06
C GLN A 49 -8.76 20.99 -6.45
N SER A 50 -9.14 21.51 -5.27
CA SER A 50 -8.41 22.61 -4.63
C SER A 50 -7.15 22.18 -3.87
N TYR A 51 -6.87 20.87 -3.78
CA TYR A 51 -5.72 20.33 -3.03
C TYR A 51 -4.61 19.77 -3.93
N ASP A 52 -4.70 19.98 -5.26
CA ASP A 52 -3.69 19.57 -6.27
C ASP A 52 -3.21 18.11 -6.12
N ILE A 53 -4.15 17.19 -5.83
CA ILE A 53 -3.82 15.79 -5.53
C ILE A 53 -3.73 14.90 -6.77
N TYR A 54 -4.12 15.42 -7.94
CA TYR A 54 -4.15 14.69 -9.20
C TYR A 54 -3.02 15.20 -10.08
N GLU A 55 -2.26 14.27 -10.66
CA GLU A 55 -1.30 14.62 -11.70
C GLU A 55 -2.00 15.13 -12.96
N SER A 56 -1.31 16.00 -13.69
CA SER A 56 -1.78 16.45 -14.99
C SER A 56 -1.73 15.30 -16.00
N LYS A 57 -2.56 15.40 -17.05
CA LYS A 57 -2.53 14.42 -18.15
C LYS A 57 -1.16 14.32 -18.85
N GLN A 58 -0.41 15.42 -18.86
CA GLN A 58 0.93 15.48 -19.45
C GLN A 58 1.95 14.72 -18.58
N GLU A 59 1.92 14.90 -17.26
CA GLU A 59 2.79 14.17 -16.33
C GLU A 59 2.49 12.66 -16.37
N LEU A 60 1.21 12.27 -16.41
CA LEU A 60 0.81 10.86 -16.54
C LEU A 60 1.33 10.24 -17.84
N LYS A 61 1.25 10.98 -18.96
CA LYS A 61 1.78 10.51 -20.24
C LYS A 61 3.30 10.39 -20.21
N HIS A 62 3.98 11.40 -19.67
CA HIS A 62 5.43 11.41 -19.54
C HIS A 62 5.93 10.22 -18.69
N ARG A 63 5.25 9.89 -17.57
CA ARG A 63 5.56 8.71 -16.75
C ARG A 63 5.30 7.39 -17.47
N TYR A 64 4.26 7.34 -18.31
CA TYR A 64 3.96 6.18 -19.13
C TYR A 64 5.01 5.96 -20.23
N ASP A 65 5.43 7.05 -20.89
CA ASP A 65 6.44 7.01 -21.95
C ASP A 65 7.83 6.70 -21.37
N ALA A 66 8.11 7.14 -20.13
CA ALA A 66 9.31 6.81 -19.37
C ALA A 66 9.33 5.38 -18.77
N ASP A 67 8.33 4.53 -19.08
CA ASP A 67 8.31 3.16 -18.58
C ASP A 67 9.52 2.36 -19.10
N PHE A 68 10.40 1.99 -18.15
CA PHE A 68 11.71 1.36 -18.33
C PHE A 68 11.73 0.02 -19.08
N SER A 69 10.58 -0.46 -19.55
CA SER A 69 10.45 -1.66 -20.38
C SER A 69 11.40 -1.67 -21.60
N HIS A 70 11.83 -0.49 -22.07
CA HIS A 70 12.74 -0.30 -23.19
C HIS A 70 14.23 -0.12 -22.83
N VAL A 71 14.58 0.15 -21.56
CA VAL A 71 15.94 0.55 -21.15
C VAL A 71 16.93 -0.62 -21.03
N THR A 72 16.46 -1.86 -21.21
CA THR A 72 17.34 -3.03 -21.22
C THR A 72 17.87 -3.27 -22.64
N ASN A 73 19.06 -2.71 -22.93
CA ASN A 73 19.82 -2.94 -24.16
C ASN A 73 20.42 -4.37 -24.19
N VAL A 74 19.53 -5.39 -24.14
CA VAL A 74 19.85 -6.82 -24.10
C VAL A 74 19.62 -7.41 -25.48
N PRO A 75 20.57 -8.18 -26.05
CA PRO A 75 20.40 -8.82 -27.35
C PRO A 75 19.09 -9.61 -27.44
N GLU A 76 18.36 -9.49 -28.54
CA GLU A 76 17.02 -10.10 -28.67
C GLU A 76 17.01 -11.61 -28.43
N VAL A 77 18.08 -12.32 -28.83
CA VAL A 77 18.24 -13.76 -28.59
C VAL A 77 18.31 -14.11 -27.10
N VAL A 78 18.94 -13.24 -26.30
CA VAL A 78 19.02 -13.39 -24.83
C VAL A 78 17.69 -13.00 -24.20
N LYS A 79 17.06 -11.93 -24.70
CA LYS A 79 15.72 -11.51 -24.26
C LYS A 79 14.67 -12.60 -24.51
N ALA A 80 14.73 -13.30 -25.65
CA ALA A 80 13.82 -14.37 -26.02
C ALA A 80 14.02 -15.66 -25.20
N LYS A 81 15.25 -15.98 -24.78
CA LYS A 81 15.56 -17.23 -24.05
C LYS A 81 15.59 -17.08 -22.53
N VAL A 82 16.04 -15.93 -22.03
CA VAL A 82 16.26 -15.66 -20.60
C VAL A 82 15.20 -14.71 -20.05
N GLY A 83 14.84 -13.68 -20.82
CA GLY A 83 13.86 -12.67 -20.42
C GLY A 83 14.33 -11.75 -19.31
N GLY A 84 13.37 -11.12 -18.65
CA GLY A 84 13.54 -10.11 -17.62
C GLY A 84 12.34 -9.17 -17.63
N LYS A 85 11.92 -8.67 -16.46
CA LYS A 85 10.76 -7.77 -16.38
C LYS A 85 11.02 -6.63 -15.40
N VAL A 86 10.52 -5.45 -15.73
CA VAL A 86 10.38 -4.34 -14.79
C VAL A 86 8.89 -4.19 -14.52
N LEU A 87 8.50 -4.21 -13.24
CA LEU A 87 7.10 -4.20 -12.84
C LEU A 87 6.88 -3.04 -11.85
N PRO A 88 6.09 -2.02 -12.21
CA PRO A 88 5.77 -0.94 -11.27
C PRO A 88 4.95 -1.49 -10.09
N PHE A 89 5.13 -0.91 -8.92
CA PHE A 89 4.32 -1.20 -7.75
C PHE A 89 4.05 0.05 -6.93
N GLY A 90 3.53 -0.10 -5.71
CA GLY A 90 3.39 1.01 -4.79
C GLY A 90 2.33 2.00 -5.24
N SER A 91 2.53 3.28 -4.92
CA SER A 91 1.47 4.28 -5.09
C SER A 91 1.15 4.60 -6.56
N TYR A 92 2.16 4.53 -7.43
CA TYR A 92 2.02 4.68 -8.88
C TYR A 92 1.17 3.55 -9.47
N HIS A 93 1.52 2.29 -9.19
CA HIS A 93 0.76 1.14 -9.71
C HIS A 93 -0.66 1.04 -9.12
N LEU A 94 -0.83 1.42 -7.84
CA LEU A 94 -2.16 1.60 -7.26
C LEU A 94 -2.96 2.73 -7.94
N GLY A 95 -2.31 3.65 -8.65
CA GLY A 95 -2.92 4.82 -9.28
C GLY A 95 -3.43 5.83 -8.26
N VAL A 96 -2.67 6.07 -7.19
CA VAL A 96 -2.96 6.99 -6.07
C VAL A 96 -1.72 7.78 -5.62
N ASP A 97 -0.72 7.84 -6.48
CA ASP A 97 0.44 8.71 -6.35
C ASP A 97 0.00 10.19 -6.38
N SER A 98 0.83 11.01 -5.76
CA SER A 98 0.68 12.47 -5.75
C SER A 98 1.65 13.05 -6.75
N LYS A 99 1.40 14.28 -7.19
CA LYS A 99 2.31 15.01 -8.07
C LYS A 99 3.75 14.97 -7.54
N GLY A 100 4.67 14.54 -8.39
CA GLY A 100 6.10 14.43 -8.07
C GLY A 100 6.46 13.27 -7.14
N ALA A 101 5.54 12.31 -6.91
CA ALA A 101 5.89 11.08 -6.18
C ALA A 101 6.83 10.19 -7.02
N ASP A 102 7.66 9.42 -6.33
CA ASP A 102 8.53 8.42 -6.93
C ASP A 102 7.78 7.27 -7.62
N ILE A 103 8.43 6.66 -8.61
CA ILE A 103 7.98 5.39 -9.20
C ILE A 103 8.79 4.25 -8.56
N ASP A 104 8.09 3.44 -7.77
CA ASP A 104 8.59 2.17 -7.28
C ASP A 104 8.53 1.10 -8.37
N ALA A 105 9.65 0.47 -8.72
CA ALA A 105 9.68 -0.60 -9.72
C ALA A 105 10.52 -1.80 -9.31
N LEU A 106 9.97 -2.99 -9.57
CA LEU A 106 10.60 -4.28 -9.30
C LEU A 106 11.24 -4.81 -10.58
N CYS A 107 12.56 -4.96 -10.55
CA CYS A 107 13.33 -5.68 -11.56
C CYS A 107 13.33 -7.18 -11.23
N VAL A 108 12.75 -7.98 -12.12
CA VAL A 108 12.66 -9.45 -12.01
C VAL A 108 13.68 -10.10 -12.94
N GLY A 109 14.60 -10.86 -12.36
CA GLY A 109 15.62 -11.64 -13.09
C GLY A 109 15.50 -13.15 -12.89
N PRO A 110 16.16 -13.97 -13.73
CA PRO A 110 16.27 -15.41 -13.54
C PRO A 110 17.19 -15.75 -12.34
N GLY A 111 17.11 -16.99 -11.86
CA GLY A 111 17.74 -17.42 -10.61
C GLY A 111 19.27 -17.50 -10.62
N PHE A 112 19.88 -17.50 -11.80
CA PHE A 112 21.35 -17.44 -11.90
C PHE A 112 21.90 -16.01 -11.77
N LEU A 113 21.05 -14.97 -11.79
CA LEU A 113 21.50 -13.61 -11.54
C LEU A 113 21.57 -13.37 -10.03
N ASP A 114 22.74 -12.93 -9.58
CA ASP A 114 22.94 -12.56 -8.20
C ASP A 114 22.56 -11.10 -7.98
N ARG A 115 22.13 -10.80 -6.75
CA ARG A 115 21.82 -9.43 -6.33
C ARG A 115 23.02 -8.50 -6.50
N LYS A 116 24.24 -9.03 -6.38
CA LYS A 116 25.47 -8.27 -6.64
C LYS A 116 25.52 -7.75 -8.08
N ASP A 117 25.04 -8.53 -9.06
CA ASP A 117 25.05 -8.13 -10.47
C ASP A 117 24.11 -6.95 -10.71
N PHE A 118 23.00 -6.87 -9.96
CA PHE A 118 22.08 -5.73 -9.97
C PHE A 118 22.75 -4.44 -9.48
N PHE A 119 23.52 -4.51 -8.39
CA PHE A 119 24.19 -3.33 -7.82
C PHE A 119 25.54 -2.98 -8.46
N THR A 120 26.06 -3.84 -9.34
CA THR A 120 27.33 -3.61 -10.06
C THR A 120 27.08 -3.45 -11.55
N SER A 121 26.95 -4.55 -12.29
CA SER A 121 26.83 -4.54 -13.75
C SER A 121 25.60 -3.77 -14.26
N PHE A 122 24.44 -3.93 -13.62
CA PHE A 122 23.22 -3.23 -14.02
C PHE A 122 23.26 -1.76 -13.60
N PHE A 123 23.78 -1.46 -12.41
CA PHE A 123 24.04 -0.09 -11.96
C PHE A 123 24.91 0.70 -12.94
N GLU A 124 26.04 0.13 -13.40
CA GLU A 124 26.92 0.80 -14.36
C GLU A 124 26.25 0.99 -15.73
N LYS A 125 25.42 0.04 -16.17
CA LYS A 125 24.62 0.19 -17.40
C LYS A 125 23.62 1.34 -17.31
N LEU A 126 22.94 1.48 -16.17
CA LEU A 126 22.01 2.59 -15.93
C LEU A 126 22.76 3.93 -15.91
N LYS A 127 23.89 3.98 -15.20
CA LYS A 127 24.72 5.17 -15.08
C LYS A 127 25.29 5.66 -16.43
N ALA A 128 25.43 4.76 -17.40
CA ALA A 128 25.90 5.09 -18.74
C ALA A 128 24.82 5.66 -19.68
N GLN A 129 23.54 5.66 -19.29
CA GLN A 129 22.46 6.26 -20.09
C GLN A 129 22.42 7.79 -19.89
N GLU A 130 22.21 8.57 -20.95
CA GLU A 130 22.22 10.03 -20.88
C GLU A 130 21.01 10.59 -20.10
N GLU A 131 19.92 9.85 -20.10
CA GLU A 131 18.65 10.21 -19.46
C GLU A 131 18.68 10.01 -17.94
N VAL A 132 19.65 9.23 -17.42
CA VAL A 132 19.78 8.90 -16.00
C VAL A 132 20.63 9.94 -15.26
N LYS A 133 20.07 10.47 -14.18
CA LYS A 133 20.71 11.43 -13.26
C LYS A 133 20.57 10.94 -11.82
N ASP A 134 21.36 11.52 -10.92
CA ASP A 134 21.29 11.33 -9.46
C ASP A 134 21.27 9.86 -8.99
N ILE A 135 21.91 8.96 -9.74
CA ILE A 135 21.91 7.53 -9.47
C ILE A 135 22.73 7.17 -8.23
N ARG A 136 22.16 6.36 -7.34
CA ARG A 136 22.83 5.83 -6.13
C ARG A 136 22.31 4.45 -5.75
N ALA A 137 23.20 3.60 -5.23
CA ALA A 137 22.87 2.29 -4.71
C ALA A 137 22.79 2.31 -3.17
N ILE A 138 21.73 1.73 -2.60
CA ILE A 138 21.53 1.60 -1.15
C ILE A 138 21.32 0.12 -0.83
N GLU A 139 22.41 -0.60 -0.55
CA GLU A 139 22.37 -2.05 -0.34
C GLU A 139 22.06 -2.47 1.10
N GLN A 140 22.49 -1.68 2.09
CA GLN A 140 22.43 -2.03 3.52
C GLN A 140 21.14 -1.52 4.18
N THR A 141 20.00 -1.86 3.60
CA THR A 141 18.67 -1.48 4.11
C THR A 141 17.72 -2.69 4.11
N TYR A 142 16.51 -2.51 4.67
CA TYR A 142 15.51 -3.57 4.78
C TYR A 142 15.12 -4.18 3.41
N VAL A 143 15.01 -3.34 2.37
CA VAL A 143 14.86 -3.72 0.96
C VAL A 143 15.92 -2.99 0.14
N PRO A 144 16.99 -3.67 -0.31
CA PRO A 144 18.04 -3.05 -1.12
C PRO A 144 17.47 -2.40 -2.39
N VAL A 145 17.90 -1.17 -2.70
CA VAL A 145 17.31 -0.33 -3.76
C VAL A 145 18.37 0.49 -4.50
N ILE A 146 18.19 0.66 -5.81
CA ILE A 146 18.86 1.68 -6.62
C ILE A 146 17.90 2.84 -6.79
N LYS A 147 18.31 4.05 -6.39
CA LYS A 147 17.54 5.28 -6.61
C LYS A 147 18.15 6.05 -7.76
N LEU A 148 17.34 6.61 -8.64
CA LEU A 148 17.79 7.43 -9.76
C LEU A 148 16.71 8.42 -10.19
N THR A 149 17.10 9.39 -11.01
CA THR A 149 16.20 10.29 -11.73
C THR A 149 16.28 9.96 -13.21
N TYR A 150 15.18 9.54 -13.84
CA TYR A 150 15.14 9.27 -15.29
C TYR A 150 14.22 10.28 -15.96
N GLU A 151 14.76 11.05 -16.91
CA GLU A 151 14.02 12.15 -17.58
C GLU A 151 13.33 13.12 -16.60
N GLY A 152 13.89 13.31 -15.40
CA GLY A 152 13.32 14.17 -14.36
C GLY A 152 12.30 13.50 -13.43
N ILE A 153 12.05 12.19 -13.57
CA ILE A 153 11.20 11.40 -12.68
C ILE A 153 12.05 10.61 -11.69
N GLU A 154 11.80 10.75 -10.39
CA GLU A 154 12.44 9.94 -9.35
C GLU A 154 11.95 8.48 -9.40
N MET A 155 12.89 7.54 -9.35
CA MET A 155 12.61 6.10 -9.43
C MET A 155 13.38 5.31 -8.37
N ASP A 156 12.68 4.34 -7.78
CA ASP A 156 13.20 3.40 -6.80
C ASP A 156 13.14 1.98 -7.39
N LEU A 157 14.31 1.45 -7.80
CA LEU A 157 14.45 0.14 -8.41
C LEU A 157 14.89 -0.90 -7.38
N VAL A 158 14.04 -1.90 -7.14
CA VAL A 158 14.35 -3.07 -6.30
C VAL A 158 14.53 -4.32 -7.14
N PHE A 159 15.27 -5.30 -6.63
CA PHE A 159 15.56 -6.53 -7.37
C PHE A 159 15.02 -7.79 -6.70
N GLY A 160 14.25 -8.57 -7.46
CA GLY A 160 13.80 -9.91 -7.13
C GLY A 160 14.29 -10.92 -8.17
N ARG A 161 14.89 -12.02 -7.73
CA ARG A 161 15.20 -13.16 -8.60
C ARG A 161 14.17 -14.26 -8.46
N LEU A 162 13.86 -14.92 -9.55
CA LEU A 162 13.08 -16.15 -9.57
C LEU A 162 13.98 -17.35 -9.31
N ALA A 163 13.42 -18.51 -8.95
CA ALA A 163 14.22 -19.75 -8.90
C ALA A 163 14.49 -20.33 -10.31
N GLN A 164 13.68 -19.95 -11.29
CA GLN A 164 13.77 -20.44 -12.66
C GLN A 164 14.96 -19.87 -13.43
N ARG A 165 15.45 -20.63 -14.43
CA ARG A 165 16.53 -20.21 -15.35
C ARG A 165 16.10 -19.12 -16.35
N SER A 166 14.82 -18.84 -16.48
CA SER A 166 14.30 -17.77 -17.33
C SER A 166 13.09 -17.13 -16.66
N VAL A 167 12.79 -15.89 -17.06
CA VAL A 167 11.60 -15.16 -16.63
C VAL A 167 10.49 -15.38 -17.66
N PRO A 168 9.38 -16.08 -17.30
CA PRO A 168 8.30 -16.35 -18.24
C PRO A 168 7.63 -15.07 -18.75
N GLU A 169 7.22 -15.08 -20.03
CA GLU A 169 6.46 -13.97 -20.61
C GLU A 169 5.13 -13.75 -19.89
N LYS A 170 4.41 -14.82 -19.53
CA LYS A 170 3.18 -14.77 -18.72
C LYS A 170 3.48 -15.05 -17.24
N LEU A 171 4.38 -14.26 -16.65
CA LEU A 171 4.70 -14.34 -15.22
C LEU A 171 3.53 -13.85 -14.36
N ASN A 172 3.02 -14.71 -13.47
CA ASN A 172 2.09 -14.35 -12.40
C ASN A 172 2.81 -14.45 -11.05
N LEU A 173 3.31 -13.32 -10.55
CA LEU A 173 4.01 -13.28 -9.26
C LEU A 173 3.10 -13.52 -8.04
N LEU A 174 1.77 -13.52 -8.20
CA LEU A 174 0.88 -13.84 -7.08
C LEU A 174 0.92 -15.31 -6.69
N ASP A 175 1.36 -16.19 -7.59
CA ASP A 175 1.57 -17.59 -7.28
C ASP A 175 2.72 -17.75 -6.27
N ASP A 176 2.37 -18.25 -5.08
CA ASP A 176 3.30 -18.43 -3.96
C ASP A 176 4.52 -19.29 -4.31
N ARG A 177 4.43 -20.15 -5.34
CA ARG A 177 5.57 -20.94 -5.82
C ARG A 177 6.78 -20.10 -6.20
N TYR A 178 6.58 -18.85 -6.63
CA TYR A 178 7.68 -17.95 -7.00
C TYR A 178 8.42 -17.33 -5.80
N VAL A 179 7.91 -17.46 -4.57
CA VAL A 179 8.59 -16.96 -3.36
C VAL A 179 9.04 -18.06 -2.41
N LEU A 180 8.66 -19.31 -2.66
CA LEU A 180 9.08 -20.45 -1.85
C LEU A 180 10.59 -20.67 -1.96
N GLY A 181 11.24 -20.82 -0.81
CA GLY A 181 12.68 -21.10 -0.71
C GLY A 181 13.61 -19.94 -1.09
N LEU A 182 13.07 -18.75 -1.38
CA LEU A 182 13.87 -17.57 -1.66
C LEU A 182 14.43 -16.94 -0.38
N ASP A 183 15.53 -16.21 -0.51
CA ASP A 183 16.08 -15.45 0.61
C ASP A 183 15.16 -14.29 1.02
N LYS A 184 15.23 -13.91 2.31
CA LYS A 184 14.34 -12.89 2.90
C LYS A 184 14.38 -11.55 2.15
N ARG A 185 15.54 -11.13 1.60
CA ARG A 185 15.64 -9.84 0.87
C ARG A 185 14.95 -9.93 -0.48
N CYS A 186 15.05 -11.07 -1.15
CA CYS A 186 14.32 -11.33 -2.39
C CYS A 186 12.81 -11.35 -2.17
N ILE A 187 12.33 -12.07 -1.15
CA ILE A 187 10.90 -12.11 -0.80
C ILE A 187 10.37 -10.69 -0.53
N ARG A 188 11.10 -9.87 0.25
CA ARG A 188 10.69 -8.48 0.52
C ARG A 188 10.60 -7.62 -0.74
N SER A 189 11.55 -7.78 -1.67
CA SER A 189 11.57 -7.05 -2.94
C SER A 189 10.37 -7.44 -3.81
N LEU A 190 10.09 -8.74 -3.93
CA LEU A 190 8.93 -9.25 -4.67
C LEU A 190 7.59 -8.83 -4.03
N ASN A 191 7.54 -8.77 -2.70
CA ASN A 191 6.31 -8.46 -1.98
C ASN A 191 5.80 -7.04 -2.19
N GLY A 192 6.64 -6.06 -2.56
CA GLY A 192 6.16 -4.73 -2.94
C GLY A 192 5.14 -4.79 -4.07
N TYR A 193 5.49 -5.51 -5.15
CA TYR A 193 4.60 -5.78 -6.28
C TYR A 193 3.41 -6.66 -5.88
N ARG A 194 3.69 -7.80 -5.24
CA ARG A 194 2.63 -8.79 -4.92
C ARG A 194 1.56 -8.21 -4.00
N VAL A 195 1.94 -7.44 -2.98
CA VAL A 195 0.98 -6.78 -2.08
C VAL A 195 0.11 -5.78 -2.85
N THR A 196 0.71 -5.02 -3.77
CA THR A 196 -0.03 -4.05 -4.58
C THR A 196 -1.09 -4.74 -5.45
N GLU A 197 -0.68 -5.78 -6.16
CA GLU A 197 -1.57 -6.58 -7.01
C GLU A 197 -2.68 -7.26 -6.21
N GLU A 198 -2.35 -7.87 -5.07
CA GLU A 198 -3.33 -8.50 -4.19
C GLU A 198 -4.38 -7.49 -3.69
N ILE A 199 -3.98 -6.26 -3.34
CA ILE A 199 -4.93 -5.21 -2.95
C ILE A 199 -5.90 -4.92 -4.11
N LEU A 200 -5.40 -4.77 -5.34
CA LEU A 200 -6.21 -4.48 -6.51
C LEU A 200 -7.16 -5.62 -6.87
N GLN A 201 -6.76 -6.88 -6.69
CA GLN A 201 -7.62 -8.04 -6.91
C GLN A 201 -8.70 -8.23 -5.85
N HIS A 202 -8.50 -7.67 -4.65
CA HIS A 202 -9.38 -7.83 -3.50
C HIS A 202 -10.29 -6.64 -3.23
N VAL A 203 -10.37 -5.67 -4.15
CA VAL A 203 -11.35 -4.57 -4.10
C VAL A 203 -12.42 -4.76 -5.18
N PRO A 204 -13.71 -4.59 -4.84
CA PRO A 204 -14.81 -4.79 -5.78
C PRO A 204 -14.87 -3.72 -6.87
N ASN A 205 -14.44 -2.49 -6.56
CA ASN A 205 -14.38 -1.38 -7.52
C ASN A 205 -13.08 -0.60 -7.33
N VAL A 206 -12.12 -0.82 -8.24
CA VAL A 206 -10.79 -0.19 -8.21
C VAL A 206 -10.87 1.33 -8.32
N HIS A 207 -11.81 1.86 -9.11
CA HIS A 207 -11.97 3.31 -9.27
C HIS A 207 -12.40 3.97 -7.96
N ASN A 208 -13.42 3.43 -7.29
CA ASN A 208 -13.91 3.95 -6.02
C ASN A 208 -12.86 3.81 -4.91
N PHE A 209 -12.15 2.68 -4.88
CA PHE A 209 -11.01 2.45 -3.99
C PHE A 209 -9.94 3.53 -4.15
N ARG A 210 -9.52 3.84 -5.40
CA ARG A 210 -8.48 4.84 -5.68
C ARG A 210 -8.86 6.23 -5.16
N ILE A 211 -10.10 6.65 -5.40
CA ILE A 211 -10.58 7.96 -4.92
C ILE A 211 -10.61 7.99 -3.39
N ALA A 212 -11.20 6.96 -2.75
CA ALA A 212 -11.25 6.88 -1.29
C ALA A 212 -9.85 6.87 -0.67
N LEU A 213 -8.90 6.13 -1.26
CA LEU A 213 -7.52 6.07 -0.79
C LEU A 213 -6.81 7.42 -0.93
N ARG A 214 -6.99 8.15 -2.05
CA ARG A 214 -6.45 9.52 -2.18
C ARG A 214 -6.96 10.44 -1.07
N VAL A 215 -8.25 10.37 -0.75
CA VAL A 215 -8.87 11.16 0.33
C VAL A 215 -8.26 10.83 1.68
N ILE A 216 -8.12 9.54 2.01
CA ILE A 216 -7.53 9.10 3.29
C ILE A 216 -6.04 9.47 3.37
N LYS A 217 -5.28 9.34 2.28
CA LYS A 217 -3.87 9.77 2.24
C LYS A 217 -3.74 11.28 2.47
N LEU A 218 -4.56 12.09 1.79
CA LEU A 218 -4.58 13.54 1.99
C LEU A 218 -4.91 13.88 3.44
N TRP A 219 -5.99 13.32 3.98
CA TRP A 219 -6.38 13.49 5.37
C TRP A 219 -5.25 13.12 6.33
N ALA A 220 -4.68 11.91 6.21
CA ALA A 220 -3.62 11.44 7.09
C ALA A 220 -2.37 12.35 7.06
N LYS A 221 -2.00 12.88 5.88
CA LYS A 221 -0.93 13.87 5.73
C LYS A 221 -1.27 15.19 6.43
N GLN A 222 -2.45 15.76 6.20
CA GLN A 222 -2.87 17.03 6.83
C GLN A 222 -2.99 16.92 8.37
N ARG A 223 -3.24 15.70 8.87
CA ARG A 223 -3.34 15.40 10.30
C ARG A 223 -2.04 14.88 10.90
N ASN A 224 -0.92 14.92 10.17
CA ASN A 224 0.41 14.52 10.64
C ASN A 224 0.50 13.08 11.19
N ILE A 225 -0.26 12.15 10.62
CA ILE A 225 -0.31 10.72 10.99
C ILE A 225 0.10 9.80 9.82
N TYR A 226 0.85 10.32 8.86
CA TYR A 226 1.36 9.58 7.70
C TYR A 226 2.90 9.46 7.80
N SER A 227 3.40 8.45 8.52
CA SER A 227 4.83 8.11 8.57
C SER A 227 5.08 6.79 9.31
N ASN A 228 5.45 5.73 8.59
CA ASN A 228 5.81 4.45 9.23
C ASN A 228 7.07 4.55 10.11
N LEU A 229 8.01 5.42 9.73
CA LEU A 229 9.26 5.64 10.48
C LEU A 229 8.99 6.23 11.88
N LEU A 230 8.01 7.13 11.98
CA LEU A 230 7.62 7.77 13.25
C LEU A 230 6.58 6.96 14.05
N GLY A 231 6.33 5.70 13.67
CA GLY A 231 5.36 4.83 14.32
C GLY A 231 3.90 5.15 14.00
N PHE A 232 3.64 5.90 12.94
CA PHE A 232 2.31 6.05 12.33
C PHE A 232 2.16 5.11 11.12
N LEU A 233 1.15 5.31 10.29
CA LEU A 233 0.86 4.43 9.17
C LEU A 233 1.50 4.92 7.87
N GLY A 234 2.08 3.98 7.12
CA GLY A 234 2.58 4.20 5.76
C GLY A 234 1.51 3.99 4.68
N GLY A 235 1.88 4.20 3.41
CA GLY A 235 0.94 4.13 2.29
C GLY A 235 0.24 2.78 2.14
N VAL A 236 0.97 1.68 2.28
CA VAL A 236 0.41 0.32 2.18
C VAL A 236 -0.59 0.03 3.31
N SER A 237 -0.30 0.46 4.54
CA SER A 237 -1.23 0.30 5.67
C SER A 237 -2.56 1.01 5.40
N TRP A 238 -2.51 2.26 4.93
CA TRP A 238 -3.73 3.00 4.55
C TRP A 238 -4.47 2.33 3.38
N ALA A 239 -3.75 1.82 2.38
CA ALA A 239 -4.34 1.10 1.26
C ALA A 239 -5.11 -0.16 1.73
N ILE A 240 -4.52 -0.96 2.63
CA ILE A 240 -5.18 -2.15 3.19
C ILE A 240 -6.43 -1.76 3.98
N LEU A 241 -6.35 -0.72 4.83
CA LEU A 241 -7.51 -0.26 5.60
C LEU A 241 -8.64 0.19 4.67
N VAL A 242 -8.35 0.97 3.63
CA VAL A 242 -9.37 1.42 2.66
C VAL A 242 -9.93 0.25 1.84
N ALA A 243 -9.07 -0.67 1.39
CA ALA A 243 -9.49 -1.85 0.65
C ALA A 243 -10.46 -2.71 1.48
N ARG A 244 -10.20 -2.86 2.78
CA ARG A 244 -11.10 -3.59 3.68
C ARG A 244 -12.49 -2.95 3.75
N ILE A 245 -12.58 -1.62 3.77
CA ILE A 245 -13.86 -0.91 3.73
C ILE A 245 -14.57 -1.13 2.40
N CYS A 246 -13.84 -1.14 1.28
CA CYS A 246 -14.41 -1.43 -0.03
C CYS A 246 -15.03 -2.85 -0.07
N GLN A 247 -14.40 -3.84 0.58
CA GLN A 247 -14.97 -5.19 0.70
C GLN A 247 -16.26 -5.23 1.53
N MET A 248 -16.37 -4.37 2.56
CA MET A 248 -17.55 -4.31 3.42
C MET A 248 -18.72 -3.57 2.76
N TYR A 249 -18.46 -2.71 1.78
CA TYR A 249 -19.44 -1.86 1.10
C TYR A 249 -19.19 -1.84 -0.42
N PRO A 250 -19.41 -2.96 -1.13
CA PRO A 250 -18.93 -3.16 -2.50
C PRO A 250 -19.50 -2.19 -3.53
N ASN A 251 -20.74 -1.73 -3.33
CA ASN A 251 -21.45 -0.84 -4.25
C ASN A 251 -21.38 0.64 -3.84
N ALA A 252 -20.74 0.97 -2.71
CA ALA A 252 -20.72 2.32 -2.17
C ALA A 252 -19.88 3.29 -3.00
N THR A 253 -20.30 4.56 -3.02
CA THR A 253 -19.56 5.65 -3.65
C THR A 253 -18.28 6.00 -2.88
N PRO A 254 -17.32 6.72 -3.49
CA PRO A 254 -16.13 7.18 -2.78
C PRO A 254 -16.43 7.99 -1.51
N ALA A 255 -17.43 8.88 -1.52
CA ALA A 255 -17.81 9.64 -0.33
C ALA A 255 -18.32 8.73 0.78
N THR A 256 -19.22 7.81 0.44
CA THR A 256 -19.78 6.83 1.37
C THR A 256 -18.66 5.95 1.95
N LEU A 257 -17.72 5.47 1.12
CA LEU A 257 -16.56 4.69 1.57
C LEU A 257 -15.71 5.45 2.59
N VAL A 258 -15.43 6.75 2.36
CA VAL A 258 -14.67 7.58 3.31
C VAL A 258 -15.43 7.76 4.63
N ILE A 259 -16.74 7.96 4.58
CA ILE A 259 -17.59 8.04 5.79
C ILE A 259 -17.56 6.72 6.56
N LYS A 260 -17.73 5.59 5.87
CA LYS A 260 -17.72 4.26 6.49
C LYS A 260 -16.34 3.91 7.04
N PHE A 261 -15.25 4.36 6.39
CA PHE A 261 -13.88 4.20 6.90
C PHE A 261 -13.75 4.77 8.32
N PHE A 262 -14.15 6.02 8.53
CA PHE A 262 -14.07 6.63 9.85
C PHE A 262 -15.02 5.95 10.85
N LYS A 263 -16.25 5.62 10.43
CA LYS A 263 -17.20 4.91 11.29
C LYS A 263 -16.61 3.59 11.79
N VAL A 264 -16.23 2.70 10.88
CA VAL A 264 -15.73 1.35 11.19
C VAL A 264 -14.48 1.42 12.06
N TYR A 265 -13.49 2.23 11.69
CA TYR A 265 -12.23 2.28 12.43
C TYR A 265 -12.30 3.10 13.73
N SER A 266 -13.32 3.94 13.92
CA SER A 266 -13.55 4.61 15.21
C SER A 266 -14.04 3.66 16.30
N THR A 267 -14.67 2.56 15.90
CA THR A 267 -15.21 1.50 16.78
C THR A 267 -14.41 0.20 16.69
N TRP A 268 -13.35 0.15 15.88
CA TRP A 268 -12.53 -1.05 15.73
C TRP A 268 -11.79 -1.36 17.02
N VAL A 269 -11.90 -2.60 17.48
CA VAL A 269 -11.26 -3.06 18.72
C VAL A 269 -9.85 -3.53 18.39
N TRP A 270 -8.85 -2.69 18.64
CA TRP A 270 -7.45 -3.09 18.54
C TRP A 270 -7.05 -4.00 19.72
N PRO A 271 -6.17 -5.01 19.54
CA PRO A 271 -5.33 -5.26 18.37
C PRO A 271 -5.90 -6.29 17.37
N PHE A 272 -7.22 -6.49 17.28
CA PHE A 272 -7.77 -7.42 16.29
C PHE A 272 -7.31 -7.05 14.87
N PRO A 273 -6.76 -8.00 14.11
CA PRO A 273 -6.06 -7.69 12.87
C PRO A 273 -7.01 -7.38 11.72
N VAL A 274 -6.57 -6.47 10.85
CA VAL A 274 -7.22 -6.22 9.56
C VAL A 274 -6.57 -7.10 8.49
N HIS A 275 -7.36 -8.00 7.89
CA HIS A 275 -6.99 -8.85 6.76
C HIS A 275 -7.89 -8.59 5.56
N LEU A 276 -7.34 -8.67 4.35
CA LEU A 276 -8.11 -8.62 3.11
C LEU A 276 -8.59 -10.00 2.64
N HIS A 277 -7.83 -11.06 2.92
CA HIS A 277 -8.25 -12.44 2.68
C HIS A 277 -7.40 -13.40 3.53
N ARG A 278 -7.78 -14.68 3.52
CA ARG A 278 -6.97 -15.76 4.07
C ARG A 278 -6.01 -16.28 2.99
N VAL A 279 -4.72 -16.36 3.28
CA VAL A 279 -3.75 -17.03 2.41
C VAL A 279 -3.91 -18.55 2.52
N LYS A 280 -3.70 -19.24 1.39
CA LYS A 280 -3.73 -20.71 1.31
C LYS A 280 -2.47 -21.32 1.89
N ASN A 281 -1.31 -20.75 1.54
CA ASN A 281 -0.02 -21.22 2.00
C ASN A 281 0.30 -20.69 3.41
N ARG A 282 0.89 -21.56 4.25
CA ARG A 282 1.27 -21.26 5.64
C ARG A 282 2.64 -21.81 6.00
N LEU A 283 3.45 -22.19 5.00
CA LEU A 283 4.71 -22.89 5.20
C LEU A 283 5.85 -22.00 5.71
N ASP A 284 5.74 -20.67 5.58
CA ASP A 284 6.80 -19.77 6.05
C ASP A 284 6.68 -19.56 7.57
N PRO A 285 7.68 -19.98 8.37
CA PRO A 285 7.64 -19.82 9.82
C PRO A 285 7.73 -18.34 10.26
N ASN A 286 8.14 -17.42 9.38
CA ASN A 286 8.21 -15.98 9.66
C ASN A 286 6.89 -15.27 9.34
N MET A 287 5.87 -15.96 8.85
CA MET A 287 4.55 -15.38 8.60
C MET A 287 3.93 -14.86 9.91
N TRP A 288 3.33 -13.67 9.86
CA TRP A 288 2.73 -13.04 11.02
C TRP A 288 1.67 -13.96 11.65
N ASN A 289 1.88 -14.33 12.92
CA ASN A 289 0.98 -15.22 13.63
C ASN A 289 1.06 -14.98 15.15
N PRO A 290 0.11 -14.23 15.73
CA PRO A 290 0.12 -13.93 17.16
C PRO A 290 -0.13 -15.18 18.03
N ASN A 291 -0.70 -16.27 17.50
CA ASN A 291 -0.89 -17.48 18.30
C ASN A 291 0.41 -18.25 18.54
N VAL A 292 1.42 -18.03 17.68
CA VAL A 292 2.68 -18.77 17.71
C VAL A 292 3.85 -17.87 18.15
N ASN A 293 3.91 -16.64 17.63
CA ASN A 293 5.02 -15.72 17.85
C ASN A 293 4.70 -14.69 18.95
N PRO A 294 5.43 -14.69 20.10
CA PRO A 294 5.22 -13.72 21.16
C PRO A 294 5.40 -12.26 20.72
N SER A 295 6.31 -11.98 19.78
CA SER A 295 6.51 -10.63 19.26
C SER A 295 5.27 -10.12 18.53
N ASP A 296 4.60 -10.99 17.78
CA ASP A 296 3.39 -10.63 17.03
C ASP A 296 2.20 -10.34 17.94
N ARG A 297 2.15 -10.97 19.13
CA ARG A 297 1.13 -10.68 20.17
C ARG A 297 1.23 -9.27 20.74
N CYS A 298 2.43 -8.68 20.71
CA CYS A 298 2.67 -7.36 21.26
C CYS A 298 2.31 -6.21 20.32
N HIS A 299 1.94 -6.50 19.06
CA HIS A 299 1.56 -5.47 18.11
C HIS A 299 0.28 -4.74 18.55
N GLN A 300 0.35 -3.40 18.59
CA GLN A 300 -0.75 -2.56 19.09
C GLN A 300 -1.86 -2.38 18.04
N MET A 301 -1.49 -2.34 16.76
CA MET A 301 -2.38 -2.15 15.62
C MET A 301 -1.90 -3.08 14.50
N ALA A 302 -2.62 -4.17 14.23
CA ALA A 302 -2.21 -5.18 13.26
C ALA A 302 -2.93 -4.96 11.91
N ILE A 303 -2.17 -4.58 10.89
CA ILE A 303 -2.67 -4.37 9.52
C ILE A 303 -1.85 -5.26 8.59
N ILE A 304 -2.46 -6.35 8.13
CA ILE A 304 -1.73 -7.48 7.59
C ILE A 304 -1.69 -7.43 6.06
N THR A 305 -0.50 -7.59 5.48
CA THR A 305 -0.33 -7.68 4.03
C THR A 305 -1.14 -8.86 3.47
N PRO A 306 -1.79 -8.72 2.31
CA PRO A 306 -2.56 -9.80 1.72
C PRO A 306 -1.68 -10.92 1.15
N ALA A 307 -0.57 -10.58 0.47
CA ALA A 307 0.33 -11.55 -0.14
C ALA A 307 1.05 -12.43 0.91
N TYR A 308 1.21 -13.73 0.62
CA TYR A 308 2.03 -14.65 1.40
C TYR A 308 3.53 -14.40 1.16
N PRO A 309 4.41 -14.51 2.17
CA PRO A 309 4.10 -14.64 3.59
C PRO A 309 3.53 -13.33 4.13
N GLN A 310 2.38 -13.42 4.79
CA GLN A 310 1.70 -12.25 5.35
C GLN A 310 2.54 -11.65 6.48
N GLN A 311 2.64 -10.32 6.53
CA GLN A 311 3.38 -9.55 7.53
C GLN A 311 2.51 -8.42 8.07
N ASN A 312 2.81 -7.96 9.29
CA ASN A 312 2.20 -6.73 9.81
C ASN A 312 2.89 -5.51 9.18
N THR A 313 2.12 -4.61 8.58
CA THR A 313 2.63 -3.36 7.98
C THR A 313 2.86 -2.25 9.00
N SER A 314 2.26 -2.36 10.19
CA SER A 314 2.23 -1.32 11.22
C SER A 314 2.97 -1.76 12.50
N VAL A 315 4.11 -2.45 12.34
CA VAL A 315 4.94 -2.95 13.46
C VAL A 315 5.49 -1.84 14.37
N ASN A 316 5.68 -0.64 13.83
CA ASN A 316 6.22 0.50 14.58
C ASN A 316 5.15 1.26 15.38
N VAL A 317 3.88 0.88 15.29
CA VAL A 317 2.81 1.54 16.04
C VAL A 317 2.95 1.25 17.53
N SER A 318 3.16 2.29 18.31
CA SER A 318 3.24 2.25 19.77
C SER A 318 1.89 2.60 20.40
N ARG A 319 1.77 2.46 21.73
CA ARG A 319 0.58 2.90 22.47
C ARG A 319 0.27 4.38 22.24
N SER A 320 1.31 5.22 22.20
CA SER A 320 1.16 6.67 22.01
C SER A 320 0.65 7.03 20.62
N THR A 321 1.24 6.44 19.57
CA THR A 321 0.78 6.73 18.19
C THR A 321 -0.58 6.10 17.91
N LEU A 322 -0.89 4.93 18.48
CA LEU A 322 -2.24 4.35 18.43
C LEU A 322 -3.29 5.27 19.07
N ALA A 323 -2.98 5.90 20.21
CA ALA A 323 -3.89 6.85 20.84
C ALA A 323 -4.16 8.07 19.96
N VAL A 324 -3.13 8.60 19.29
CA VAL A 324 -3.27 9.71 18.32
C VAL A 324 -4.08 9.28 17.10
N LEU A 325 -3.77 8.12 16.50
CA LEU A 325 -4.52 7.55 15.37
C LEU A 325 -5.99 7.39 15.72
N THR A 326 -6.29 6.81 16.88
CA THR A 326 -7.67 6.61 17.36
C THR A 326 -8.40 7.93 17.55
N LYS A 327 -7.72 8.94 18.12
CA LYS A 327 -8.30 10.28 18.30
C LYS A 327 -8.62 10.96 16.96
N GLU A 328 -7.71 10.90 16.00
CA GLU A 328 -7.92 11.53 14.69
C GLU A 328 -8.98 10.78 13.85
N ILE A 329 -9.06 9.45 13.96
CA ILE A 329 -10.14 8.67 13.32
C ILE A 329 -11.50 9.03 13.92
N LYS A 330 -11.61 9.15 15.26
CA LYS A 330 -12.82 9.61 15.93
C LYS A 330 -13.21 11.04 15.53
N ARG A 331 -12.23 11.95 15.40
CA ARG A 331 -12.45 13.30 14.85
C ARG A 331 -13.01 13.21 13.42
N GLY A 332 -12.39 12.39 12.57
CA GLY A 332 -12.86 12.16 11.19
C GLY A 332 -14.29 11.64 11.14
N HIS A 333 -14.65 10.73 12.06
CA HIS A 333 -16.02 10.21 12.17
C HIS A 333 -17.03 11.31 12.53
N ALA A 334 -16.74 12.12 13.54
CA ALA A 334 -17.61 13.24 13.94
C ALA A 334 -17.79 14.27 12.81
N ILE A 335 -16.73 14.57 12.05
CA ILE A 335 -16.83 15.47 10.88
C ILE A 335 -17.65 14.82 9.76
N ALA A 336 -17.42 13.53 9.49
CA ALA A 336 -18.17 12.78 8.49
C ALA A 336 -19.68 12.76 8.79
N GLN A 337 -20.07 12.62 10.06
CA GLN A 337 -21.48 12.73 10.48
C GLN A 337 -22.07 14.11 10.18
N LYS A 338 -21.35 15.19 10.51
CA LYS A 338 -21.79 16.57 10.18
C LYS A 338 -21.90 16.81 8.68
N ILE A 339 -21.01 16.22 7.88
CA ILE A 339 -21.09 16.30 6.41
C ILE A 339 -22.35 15.61 5.90
N GLN A 340 -22.68 14.43 6.42
CA GLN A 340 -23.93 13.73 6.08
C GLN A 340 -25.18 14.53 6.47
N GLN A 341 -25.13 15.22 7.62
CA GLN A 341 -26.18 16.12 8.10
C GLN A 341 -26.22 17.47 7.38
N LYS A 342 -25.33 17.70 6.39
CA LYS A 342 -25.20 18.96 5.64
C LYS A 342 -24.80 20.17 6.52
N GLU A 343 -24.21 19.92 7.70
CA GLU A 343 -23.73 20.92 8.65
C GLU A 343 -22.25 21.28 8.45
N ALA A 344 -21.52 20.53 7.62
CA ALA A 344 -20.11 20.76 7.33
C ALA A 344 -19.76 20.40 5.89
N ASN A 345 -18.63 20.95 5.41
CA ASN A 345 -18.06 20.65 4.10
C ASN A 345 -16.83 19.73 4.22
N TRP A 346 -16.47 19.07 3.12
CA TRP A 346 -15.31 18.16 3.05
C TRP A 346 -13.98 18.84 3.41
N SER A 347 -13.82 20.14 3.18
CA SER A 347 -12.62 20.88 3.58
C SER A 347 -12.33 20.79 5.08
N LYS A 348 -13.36 20.67 5.93
CA LYS A 348 -13.24 20.50 7.39
C LYS A 348 -12.43 19.25 7.75
N LEU A 349 -12.56 18.19 6.94
CA LEU A 349 -11.84 16.94 7.14
C LEU A 349 -10.33 17.15 6.97
N PHE A 350 -9.94 17.98 6.00
CA PHE A 350 -8.56 18.24 5.58
C PHE A 350 -7.89 19.43 6.26
N GLU A 351 -8.55 20.06 7.23
CA GLU A 351 -7.92 21.12 8.03
C GLU A 351 -6.60 20.61 8.62
N LYS A 352 -5.55 21.42 8.51
CA LYS A 352 -4.24 21.12 9.07
C LYS A 352 -4.34 21.00 10.59
N GLN A 353 -3.58 20.08 11.16
CA GLN A 353 -3.38 20.09 12.60
C GLN A 353 -2.33 21.12 12.96
N ASP A 354 -2.69 22.08 13.81
CA ASP A 354 -1.68 22.89 14.47
C ASP A 354 -1.01 22.06 15.56
N PHE A 355 0.19 21.56 15.27
CA PHE A 355 0.92 20.67 16.17
C PHE A 355 1.52 21.45 17.34
N PHE A 356 1.98 22.68 17.10
CA PHE A 356 2.72 23.46 18.10
C PHE A 356 1.79 24.14 19.12
N ASP A 357 0.64 24.61 18.67
CA ASP A 357 -0.36 25.21 19.55
C ASP A 357 -0.99 24.19 20.53
N LYS A 358 -1.14 22.94 20.08
CA LYS A 358 -1.82 21.89 20.85
C LYS A 358 -1.02 21.37 22.04
N TYR A 359 0.31 21.44 21.99
CA TYR A 359 1.18 20.84 23.01
C TYR A 359 2.01 21.87 23.79
N GLN A 360 1.83 23.19 23.57
CA GLN A 360 2.67 24.24 24.18
C GLN A 360 4.18 23.93 24.09
N LEU A 361 4.60 23.27 23.01
CA LEU A 361 5.97 22.77 22.83
C LEU A 361 6.92 23.82 22.23
N GLN A 362 6.47 25.08 22.07
CA GLN A 362 7.31 26.17 21.56
C GLN A 362 8.62 26.31 22.37
N GLY A 363 8.63 25.99 23.67
CA GLY A 363 9.83 26.01 24.51
C GLY A 363 10.81 24.83 24.32
N PHE A 364 10.37 23.70 23.75
CA PHE A 364 11.19 22.49 23.64
C PHE A 364 12.09 22.49 22.40
N LEU A 365 11.61 23.05 21.27
CA LEU A 365 12.44 23.23 20.07
C LEU A 365 13.50 24.32 20.23
N SER A 366 13.23 25.37 21.00
CA SER A 366 14.26 26.35 21.36
C SER A 366 15.40 25.71 22.16
N CYS A 367 15.09 24.80 23.09
CA CYS A 367 16.11 24.04 23.82
C CYS A 367 16.88 23.05 22.93
N LEU A 368 16.21 22.34 22.01
CA LEU A 368 16.91 21.39 21.13
C LEU A 368 17.82 22.12 20.12
N THR A 369 17.38 23.26 19.60
CA THR A 369 18.18 24.12 18.72
C THR A 369 19.36 24.75 19.49
N LEU A 370 19.16 25.16 20.75
CA LEU A 370 20.23 25.65 21.64
C LEU A 370 21.25 24.56 21.98
N VAL A 371 20.81 23.33 22.27
CA VAL A 371 21.71 22.20 22.57
C VAL A 371 22.51 21.79 21.33
N LEU A 372 21.89 21.77 20.15
CA LEU A 372 22.58 21.50 18.88
C LEU A 372 23.52 22.64 18.48
N SER A 373 23.18 23.90 18.78
CA SER A 373 24.05 25.05 18.51
C SER A 373 25.19 25.20 19.52
N CYS A 374 25.01 24.77 20.78
CA CYS A 374 26.05 24.75 21.82
C CYS A 374 27.00 23.54 21.74
N GLY A 375 26.62 22.47 21.03
CA GLY A 375 27.45 21.28 20.83
C GLY A 375 28.75 21.52 20.04
N SER A 376 28.90 22.69 19.41
CA SER A 376 30.05 23.07 18.59
C SER A 376 31.21 23.75 19.36
N LYS A 377 31.13 23.91 20.69
CA LYS A 377 32.14 24.67 21.47
C LYS A 377 32.63 24.04 22.79
N LEU A 378 32.60 22.71 22.96
CA LEU A 378 33.31 22.07 24.07
C LEU A 378 34.37 21.08 23.58
N THR A 379 35.51 21.61 23.16
CA THR A 379 36.80 20.93 23.23
C THR A 379 37.60 21.48 24.41
N ARG A 380 38.16 20.56 25.21
CA ARG A 380 39.08 20.72 26.35
C ARG A 380 38.50 21.27 27.65
N PHE A 381 38.33 20.38 28.63
CA PHE A 381 39.01 20.50 29.90
C PHE A 381 39.50 19.12 30.35
N LYS A 382 40.81 19.01 30.60
CA LYS A 382 41.46 17.91 31.32
C LYS A 382 41.09 18.03 32.81
N VAL A 383 40.77 16.91 33.45
CA VAL A 383 41.50 16.39 34.62
C VAL A 383 41.64 14.90 34.43
#